data_AF-A0A3A1YBI1-F1
#
_entry.id   AF-A0A3A1YBI1-F1
#
_cell.length_a   1.000
_cell.length_b   1.000
_cell.length_c   1.000
_cell.angle_alpha   90.00
_cell.angle_beta   90.00
_cell.angle_gamma   90.00
#
_symmetry.space_group_name_H-M   'P 1'
#
loop_
_entity.id
_entity.type
_entity.pdbx_description
1 polymer ?
#
loop_
_entity_poly.entity_id
_entity_poly.type
_entity_poly.pdbx_seq_one_letter_code
_entity_poly.pdbx_strand_id
1 'polypeptide(L)'
;MTFSQILNSPAKINLFLGVDAKCTNGYHAMSTYFRLLPQIADQITLTWHSQNASTTKSYEQAVKLFLERLEILGCEHIVGKEDNLIYKAVAKLLNHPLVNTENNQALQQRLDSLKLEVALNKFIPAQGGLGGGSSNAATVLSAVAKYLVPDLTTPDLILIAQEIGADCAIFILQHSALAYRFGDMFFTIKHLETYQFMEMLFKQVDKLEEVLRGQGIIFTSADSIAKAYIEQRVNPELVYAQNLVVILLDLVAAILKTQRFNPNIIPNQALDYLKLANMIAARYSLWSKGSFAVITSDFRINTKQAFASLEPTPPATDAWEYPYKFKTLFHQSCARMFNAEQMPKYLNSFAYEFFASQPALNELRDKFQGTLNLSGTGATCFVYIPEIPELTDWYVKTFTQHLAQNEQAQQAHLTMHLVNLQDLSRLVYS
;
A
#
# COMPACT_ATOMS: atom_id res chain seq x y z
N MET A 1 20.99 4.31 -31.46
CA MET A 1 21.17 5.18 -30.27
C MET A 1 20.70 4.39 -29.07
N THR A 2 21.36 4.55 -27.92
CA THR A 2 20.95 3.88 -26.68
C THR A 2 20.62 4.95 -25.65
N PHE A 3 19.46 4.86 -25.01
CA PHE A 3 19.06 5.75 -23.93
C PHE A 3 18.71 4.90 -22.71
N SER A 4 19.23 5.27 -21.55
CA SER A 4 18.99 4.56 -20.30
C SER A 4 18.51 5.50 -19.21
N GLN A 5 17.62 5.03 -18.36
CA GLN A 5 17.15 5.74 -17.18
C GLN A 5 17.03 4.78 -16.00
N ILE A 6 17.37 5.27 -14.81
CA ILE A 6 17.22 4.54 -13.55
C ILE A 6 15.97 5.06 -12.85
N LEU A 7 15.10 4.14 -12.43
CA LEU A 7 13.84 4.41 -11.77
C LEU A 7 13.78 3.67 -10.44
N ASN A 8 13.17 4.32 -9.45
CA ASN A 8 12.85 3.69 -8.17
C ASN A 8 11.44 3.11 -8.24
N SER A 9 11.28 1.89 -7.74
CA SER A 9 10.01 1.16 -7.70
C SER A 9 9.66 0.84 -6.25
N PRO A 10 8.89 1.72 -5.58
CA PRO A 10 8.72 1.72 -4.13
C PRO A 10 7.82 0.58 -3.63
N ALA A 11 7.94 0.20 -2.36
CA ALA A 11 7.04 -0.72 -1.69
C ALA A 11 5.74 -0.01 -1.25
N LYS A 12 4.77 -0.80 -0.78
CA LYS A 12 3.59 -0.33 -0.04
C LYS A 12 3.31 -1.20 1.18
N ILE A 13 2.49 -0.72 2.09
CA ILE A 13 1.78 -1.55 3.07
C ILE A 13 0.29 -1.21 3.07
N ASN A 14 -0.53 -2.20 3.38
CA ASN A 14 -1.94 -2.00 3.70
C ASN A 14 -2.01 -1.74 5.21
N LEU A 15 -2.29 -0.50 5.62
CA LEU A 15 -2.39 -0.18 7.05
C LEU A 15 -3.55 -0.89 7.74
N PHE A 16 -4.62 -1.08 6.97
CA PHE A 16 -5.70 -1.97 7.30
C PHE A 16 -6.14 -2.64 6.00
N LEU A 17 -6.76 -3.81 6.12
CA LEU A 17 -7.44 -4.45 5.02
C LEU A 17 -8.79 -4.95 5.51
N GLY A 18 -9.84 -4.26 5.11
CA GLY A 18 -11.21 -4.73 5.29
C GLY A 18 -11.64 -5.54 4.08
N VAL A 19 -12.12 -6.76 4.31
CA VAL A 19 -12.87 -7.53 3.31
C VAL A 19 -14.34 -7.21 3.52
N ASP A 20 -14.94 -6.56 2.53
CA ASP A 20 -16.29 -6.01 2.66
C ASP A 20 -17.34 -6.97 2.05
N ALA A 21 -17.09 -7.50 0.86
CA ALA A 21 -18.03 -8.41 0.21
C ALA A 21 -17.35 -9.33 -0.81
N LYS A 22 -17.95 -10.48 -1.09
CA LYS A 22 -17.56 -11.36 -2.20
C LYS A 22 -18.28 -10.92 -3.47
N CYS A 23 -17.52 -10.66 -4.52
CA CYS A 23 -18.01 -10.23 -5.82
C CYS A 23 -18.38 -11.43 -6.70
N THR A 24 -19.26 -11.21 -7.67
CA THR A 24 -19.73 -12.22 -8.63
C THR A 24 -18.61 -12.75 -9.55
N ASN A 25 -17.55 -11.96 -9.75
CA ASN A 25 -16.34 -12.36 -10.48
C ASN A 25 -15.36 -13.21 -9.64
N GLY A 26 -15.73 -13.60 -8.43
CA GLY A 26 -14.91 -14.43 -7.54
C GLY A 26 -13.84 -13.67 -6.74
N TYR A 27 -13.73 -12.35 -6.90
CA TYR A 27 -12.88 -11.50 -6.07
C TYR A 27 -13.60 -11.04 -4.81
N HIS A 28 -12.87 -10.45 -3.87
CA HIS A 28 -13.43 -9.75 -2.72
C HIS A 28 -13.30 -8.25 -2.92
N ALA A 29 -14.40 -7.53 -2.72
CA ALA A 29 -14.34 -6.11 -2.49
C ALA A 29 -13.62 -5.87 -1.16
N MET A 30 -12.68 -4.95 -1.17
CA MET A 30 -11.90 -4.55 -0.02
C MET A 30 -12.00 -3.05 0.23
N SER A 31 -11.67 -2.66 1.45
CA SER A 31 -11.32 -1.30 1.85
C SER A 31 -9.93 -1.34 2.47
N THR A 32 -9.04 -0.46 2.07
CA THR A 32 -7.68 -0.42 2.60
C THR A 32 -7.16 1.01 2.58
N TYR A 33 -6.22 1.31 3.45
CA TYR A 33 -5.35 2.47 3.24
C TYR A 33 -3.97 1.96 2.81
N PHE A 34 -3.61 2.27 1.57
CA PHE A 34 -2.27 2.03 1.07
C PHE A 34 -1.34 3.15 1.53
N ARG A 35 -0.27 2.76 2.23
CA ARG A 35 0.88 3.62 2.50
C ARG A 35 2.01 3.21 1.58
N LEU A 36 2.44 4.10 0.70
CA LEU A 36 3.68 3.90 -0.07
C LEU A 36 4.89 4.06 0.85
N LEU A 37 5.91 3.23 0.64
CA LEU A 37 7.16 3.20 1.40
C LEU A 37 8.36 3.41 0.46
N PRO A 38 8.58 4.63 -0.05
CA PRO A 38 9.63 4.96 -1.00
C PRO A 38 11.06 4.71 -0.54
N GLN A 39 11.31 4.62 0.78
CA GLN A 39 12.63 4.26 1.31
C GLN A 39 12.94 2.76 1.11
N ILE A 40 11.92 1.94 0.85
CA ILE A 40 12.06 0.53 0.50
C ILE A 40 11.65 0.41 -0.97
N ALA A 41 12.63 0.32 -1.88
CA ALA A 41 12.37 0.30 -3.30
C ALA A 41 13.25 -0.71 -4.02
N ASP A 42 12.70 -1.36 -5.03
CA ASP A 42 13.50 -1.99 -6.09
C ASP A 42 14.08 -0.89 -6.99
N GLN A 43 15.20 -1.17 -7.64
CA GLN A 43 15.79 -0.27 -8.62
C GLN A 43 15.65 -0.88 -10.02
N ILE A 44 15.13 -0.09 -10.95
CA ILE A 44 14.89 -0.51 -12.33
C ILE A 44 15.73 0.33 -13.26
N THR A 45 16.58 -0.30 -14.06
CA THR A 45 17.26 0.34 -15.18
C THR A 45 16.51 0.00 -16.46
N LEU A 46 15.94 1.00 -17.11
CA LEU A 46 15.29 0.87 -18.41
C LEU A 46 16.24 1.35 -19.49
N THR A 47 16.64 0.46 -20.39
CA THR A 47 17.52 0.77 -21.51
C THR A 47 16.79 0.53 -22.83
N TRP A 48 16.65 1.61 -23.60
CA TRP A 48 16.09 1.60 -24.94
C TRP A 48 17.22 1.52 -25.96
N HIS A 49 17.13 0.55 -26.87
CA HIS A 49 18.10 0.36 -27.94
C HIS A 49 17.41 0.59 -29.28
N SER A 50 17.97 1.48 -30.11
CA SER A 50 17.61 1.51 -31.53
C SER A 50 18.15 0.26 -32.22
N GLN A 51 17.32 -0.33 -33.07
CA GLN A 51 17.60 -1.49 -33.88
C GLN A 51 17.35 -1.12 -35.35
N ASN A 52 17.88 -1.93 -36.28
CA ASN A 52 17.47 -1.81 -37.68
C ASN A 52 15.98 -2.12 -37.77
N ALA A 53 15.21 -1.18 -38.32
CA ALA A 53 13.76 -1.30 -38.43
C ALA A 53 13.41 -2.58 -39.19
N SER A 54 12.67 -3.47 -38.54
CA SER A 54 12.04 -4.60 -39.22
C SER A 54 10.73 -4.12 -39.81
N THR A 55 10.47 -4.34 -41.09
CA THR A 55 9.24 -3.82 -41.71
C THR A 55 8.08 -4.77 -41.40
N THR A 56 7.36 -4.55 -40.30
CA THR A 56 6.15 -5.33 -40.00
C THR A 56 4.98 -4.87 -40.87
N LYS A 57 4.04 -5.79 -41.15
CA LYS A 57 2.90 -5.51 -42.02
C LYS A 57 1.68 -4.98 -41.25
N SER A 58 1.67 -5.12 -39.93
CA SER A 58 0.59 -4.65 -39.07
C SER A 58 1.10 -4.27 -37.68
N TYR A 59 0.28 -3.51 -36.94
CA TYR A 59 0.55 -3.14 -35.56
C TYR A 59 0.72 -4.35 -34.64
N GLU A 60 -0.14 -5.37 -34.79
CA GLU A 60 -0.09 -6.59 -33.98
C GLU A 60 1.23 -7.34 -34.18
N GLN A 61 1.76 -7.35 -35.40
CA GLN A 61 3.07 -7.92 -35.69
C GLN A 61 4.19 -7.12 -35.04
N ALA A 62 4.10 -5.78 -35.07
CA ALA A 62 5.07 -4.90 -34.40
C ALA A 62 5.08 -5.11 -32.89
N VAL A 63 3.90 -5.19 -32.25
CA VAL A 63 3.78 -5.48 -30.81
C VAL A 63 4.37 -6.83 -30.48
N LYS A 64 4.03 -7.89 -31.23
CA LYS A 64 4.57 -9.22 -31.01
C LYS A 64 6.11 -9.23 -31.07
N LEU A 65 6.68 -8.63 -32.11
CA LEU A 65 8.12 -8.53 -32.30
C LEU A 65 8.79 -7.71 -31.19
N PHE A 66 8.17 -6.62 -30.76
CA PHE A 66 8.66 -5.80 -29.66
C PHE A 66 8.67 -6.58 -28.33
N LEU A 67 7.63 -7.35 -28.03
CA LEU A 67 7.55 -8.20 -26.83
C LEU A 67 8.53 -9.38 -26.89
N GLU A 68 8.77 -9.97 -28.06
CA GLU A 68 9.83 -10.96 -28.25
C GLU A 68 11.20 -10.38 -27.89
N ARG A 69 11.46 -9.13 -28.28
CA ARG A 69 12.70 -8.39 -27.99
C ARG A 69 12.78 -7.78 -26.59
N LEU A 70 11.67 -7.69 -25.85
CA LEU A 70 11.65 -7.20 -24.47
C LEU A 70 12.50 -8.11 -23.58
N GLU A 71 13.58 -7.61 -23.03
CA GLU A 71 14.40 -8.36 -22.08
C GLU A 71 14.12 -7.88 -20.66
N ILE A 72 13.97 -8.82 -19.74
CA ILE A 72 13.77 -8.55 -18.32
C ILE A 72 14.84 -9.34 -17.58
N LEU A 73 15.74 -8.63 -16.91
CA LEU A 73 16.94 -9.17 -16.28
C LEU A 73 16.89 -9.02 -14.76
N GLY A 74 17.55 -9.91 -14.02
CA GLY A 74 17.73 -9.83 -12.57
C GLY A 74 16.61 -10.48 -11.73
N CYS A 75 15.63 -11.12 -12.35
CA CYS A 75 14.51 -11.79 -11.67
C CYS A 75 14.03 -13.08 -12.34
N GLU A 76 14.82 -13.63 -13.26
CA GLU A 76 14.53 -14.84 -14.04
C GLU A 76 14.44 -16.09 -13.15
N HIS A 77 15.14 -16.08 -12.02
CA HIS A 77 15.08 -17.11 -10.99
C HIS A 77 13.80 -17.06 -10.14
N ILE A 78 13.04 -15.95 -10.21
CA ILE A 78 11.80 -15.74 -9.46
C ILE A 78 10.59 -16.14 -10.31
N VAL A 79 10.56 -15.68 -11.56
CA VAL A 79 9.43 -15.89 -12.48
C VAL A 79 9.90 -15.85 -13.93
N GLY A 80 9.32 -16.71 -14.77
CA GLY A 80 9.57 -16.70 -16.21
C GLY A 80 9.14 -15.37 -16.86
N LYS A 81 9.76 -15.03 -17.99
CA LYS A 81 9.56 -13.75 -18.69
C LYS A 81 8.09 -13.40 -18.90
N GLU A 82 7.30 -14.28 -19.52
CA GLU A 82 5.89 -13.99 -19.87
C GLU A 82 4.96 -13.94 -18.64
N ASP A 83 5.34 -14.64 -17.57
CA ASP A 83 4.61 -14.60 -16.31
C ASP A 83 4.94 -13.38 -15.45
N ASN A 84 6.06 -12.71 -15.74
CA ASN A 84 6.50 -11.52 -15.04
C ASN A 84 5.50 -10.36 -15.23
N LEU A 85 5.16 -9.67 -14.14
CA LEU A 85 4.22 -8.54 -14.18
C LEU A 85 4.73 -7.37 -15.03
N ILE A 86 6.06 -7.20 -15.17
CA ILE A 86 6.66 -6.20 -16.07
C ILE A 86 6.31 -6.53 -17.53
N TYR A 87 6.47 -7.79 -17.94
CA TYR A 87 6.11 -8.24 -19.28
C TYR A 87 4.61 -8.04 -19.53
N LYS A 88 3.79 -8.50 -18.59
CA LYS A 88 2.33 -8.32 -18.64
C LYS A 88 1.94 -6.85 -18.71
N ALA A 89 2.67 -5.95 -18.04
CA ALA A 89 2.41 -4.52 -18.11
C ALA A 89 2.64 -3.92 -19.50
N VAL A 90 3.79 -4.22 -20.10
CA VAL A 90 4.11 -3.74 -21.46
C VAL A 90 3.15 -4.35 -22.48
N ALA A 91 2.89 -5.66 -22.38
CA ALA A 91 1.95 -6.35 -23.25
C ALA A 91 0.53 -5.79 -23.11
N LYS A 92 0.05 -5.55 -21.88
CA LYS A 92 -1.27 -4.98 -21.64
C LYS A 92 -1.38 -3.57 -22.18
N LEU A 93 -0.41 -2.70 -21.92
CA LEU A 93 -0.38 -1.35 -22.48
C LEU A 93 -0.55 -1.36 -24.00
N LEU A 94 0.31 -2.10 -24.72
CA LEU A 94 0.35 -2.08 -26.18
C LEU A 94 -0.87 -2.74 -26.84
N ASN A 95 -1.55 -3.65 -26.15
CA ASN A 95 -2.76 -4.29 -26.66
C ASN A 95 -4.06 -3.65 -26.13
N HIS A 96 -3.97 -2.58 -25.33
CA HIS A 96 -5.15 -1.98 -24.70
C HIS A 96 -5.95 -1.13 -25.71
N PRO A 97 -7.29 -1.18 -25.71
CA PRO A 97 -8.12 -0.38 -26.62
C PRO A 97 -7.94 1.14 -26.51
N LEU A 98 -7.47 1.63 -25.35
CA LEU A 98 -7.15 3.06 -25.16
C LEU A 98 -5.91 3.50 -25.94
N VAL A 99 -5.04 2.55 -26.32
CA VAL A 99 -3.97 2.81 -27.28
C VAL A 99 -4.59 2.73 -28.67
N ASN A 100 -4.82 3.88 -29.30
CA ASN A 100 -5.39 3.94 -30.64
C ASN A 100 -4.40 3.37 -31.67
N THR A 101 -4.67 2.13 -32.13
CA THR A 101 -3.78 1.37 -33.02
C THR A 101 -4.09 1.56 -34.50
N GLU A 102 -5.35 1.82 -34.85
CA GLU A 102 -5.83 1.81 -36.25
C GLU A 102 -5.30 2.98 -37.09
N ASN A 103 -4.75 4.03 -36.46
CA ASN A 103 -4.23 5.22 -37.15
C ASN A 103 -2.78 5.60 -36.77
N ASN A 104 -2.04 4.75 -36.06
CA ASN A 104 -0.73 5.14 -35.49
C ASN A 104 0.47 4.45 -36.17
N GLN A 105 0.68 4.73 -37.47
CA GLN A 105 1.86 4.27 -38.23
C GLN A 105 3.18 4.64 -37.54
N ALA A 106 3.23 5.79 -36.86
CA ALA A 106 4.42 6.23 -36.12
C ALA A 106 4.74 5.29 -34.95
N LEU A 107 3.73 4.88 -34.16
CA LEU A 107 3.92 3.92 -33.07
C LEU A 107 4.38 2.57 -33.61
N GLN A 108 3.79 2.07 -34.70
CA GLN A 108 4.23 0.83 -35.34
C GLN A 108 5.72 0.91 -35.73
N GLN A 109 6.14 1.97 -36.43
CA GLN A 109 7.53 2.18 -36.83
C GLN A 109 8.49 2.26 -35.64
N ARG A 110 8.05 2.85 -34.52
CA ARG A 110 8.84 2.90 -33.29
C ARG A 110 9.02 1.49 -32.70
N LEU A 111 7.96 0.70 -32.60
CA LEU A 111 8.03 -0.68 -32.10
C LEU A 111 8.96 -1.55 -32.97
N ASP A 112 8.91 -1.38 -34.29
CA ASP A 112 9.75 -2.10 -35.27
C ASP A 112 11.25 -1.84 -35.13
N SER A 113 11.61 -0.64 -34.64
CA SER A 113 12.97 -0.12 -34.57
C SER A 113 13.51 -0.03 -33.14
N LEU A 114 12.77 -0.51 -32.14
CA LEU A 114 13.17 -0.46 -30.74
C LEU A 114 13.29 -1.85 -30.13
N LYS A 115 14.21 -1.95 -29.18
CA LYS A 115 14.30 -3.01 -28.18
C LYS A 115 14.31 -2.34 -26.80
N LEU A 116 13.57 -2.94 -25.85
CA LEU A 116 13.57 -2.52 -24.45
C LEU A 116 14.25 -3.60 -23.60
N GLU A 117 15.23 -3.19 -22.82
CA GLU A 117 15.82 -3.98 -21.75
C GLU A 117 15.41 -3.39 -20.40
N VAL A 118 14.96 -4.24 -19.49
CA VAL A 118 14.55 -3.90 -18.13
C VAL A 118 15.40 -4.69 -17.15
N ALA A 119 16.44 -4.07 -16.60
CA ALA A 119 17.25 -4.69 -15.56
C ALA A 119 16.68 -4.33 -14.18
N LEU A 120 16.28 -5.34 -13.41
CA LEU A 120 15.70 -5.20 -12.08
C LEU A 120 16.71 -5.60 -11.02
N ASN A 121 17.07 -4.67 -10.15
CA ASN A 121 17.77 -4.96 -8.92
C ASN A 121 16.72 -5.09 -7.79
N LYS A 122 16.51 -6.34 -7.36
CA LYS A 122 15.46 -6.72 -6.41
C LYS A 122 15.92 -6.55 -4.96
N PHE A 123 15.27 -5.65 -4.24
CA PHE A 123 15.44 -5.45 -2.80
C PHE A 123 14.17 -5.78 -2.01
N ILE A 124 12.99 -5.60 -2.62
CA ILE A 124 11.71 -5.95 -2.03
C ILE A 124 11.48 -7.45 -2.24
N PRO A 125 11.34 -8.25 -1.17
CA PRO A 125 11.08 -9.68 -1.28
C PRO A 125 9.86 -9.98 -2.14
N ALA A 126 9.97 -11.00 -3.00
CA ALA A 126 8.85 -11.42 -3.82
C ALA A 126 7.74 -11.95 -2.92
N GLN A 127 6.50 -11.55 -3.18
CA GLN A 127 5.31 -12.03 -2.44
C GLN A 127 5.29 -11.72 -0.95
N GLY A 128 6.16 -10.81 -0.48
CA GLY A 128 6.13 -10.34 0.90
C GLY A 128 4.83 -9.61 1.25
N GLY A 129 4.03 -9.14 0.29
CA GLY A 129 2.85 -8.29 0.57
C GLY A 129 3.14 -6.78 0.52
N LEU A 130 4.41 -6.45 0.29
CA LEU A 130 4.90 -5.10 0.01
C LEU A 130 4.58 -4.57 -1.39
N GLY A 131 3.91 -5.36 -2.23
CA GLY A 131 3.54 -4.95 -3.58
C GLY A 131 4.70 -4.78 -4.56
N GLY A 132 5.90 -5.32 -4.28
CA GLY A 132 7.10 -5.10 -5.10
C GLY A 132 6.90 -5.42 -6.60
N GLY A 133 6.33 -6.58 -6.93
CA GLY A 133 6.07 -6.92 -8.35
C GLY A 133 5.05 -6.00 -9.02
N SER A 134 4.00 -5.60 -8.30
CA SER A 134 3.01 -4.62 -8.78
C SER A 134 3.62 -3.23 -8.97
N SER A 135 4.52 -2.83 -8.07
CA SER A 135 5.28 -1.60 -8.19
C SER A 135 6.17 -1.65 -9.42
N ASN A 136 6.90 -2.74 -9.65
CA ASN A 136 7.79 -2.86 -10.79
C ASN A 136 7.00 -2.74 -12.10
N ALA A 137 5.87 -3.44 -12.18
CA ALA A 137 4.96 -3.37 -13.32
C ALA A 137 4.41 -1.96 -13.56
N ALA A 138 3.96 -1.26 -12.51
CA ALA A 138 3.42 0.10 -12.63
C ALA A 138 4.49 1.14 -12.99
N THR A 139 5.71 1.02 -12.43
CA THR A 139 6.86 1.87 -12.76
C THR A 139 7.23 1.71 -14.23
N VAL A 140 7.32 0.47 -14.73
CA VAL A 140 7.63 0.23 -16.14
C VAL A 140 6.47 0.64 -17.04
N LEU A 141 5.22 0.35 -16.67
CA LEU A 141 4.02 0.80 -17.39
C LEU A 141 4.04 2.31 -17.60
N SER A 142 4.27 3.08 -16.54
CA SER A 142 4.30 4.55 -16.58
C SER A 142 5.43 5.06 -17.49
N ALA A 143 6.62 4.48 -17.37
CA ALA A 143 7.78 4.88 -18.15
C ALA A 143 7.63 4.55 -19.64
N VAL A 144 7.13 3.35 -19.96
CA VAL A 144 6.88 2.90 -21.33
C VAL A 144 5.73 3.70 -21.95
N ALA A 145 4.65 3.93 -21.21
CA ALA A 145 3.53 4.75 -21.68
C ALA A 145 3.97 6.17 -22.00
N LYS A 146 4.69 6.83 -21.07
CA LYS A 146 5.24 8.17 -21.30
C LYS A 146 6.12 8.24 -22.56
N TYR A 147 6.85 7.18 -22.87
CA TYR A 147 7.70 7.14 -24.04
C TYR A 147 6.94 6.83 -25.33
N LEU A 148 6.13 5.77 -25.35
CA LEU A 148 5.50 5.23 -26.56
C LEU A 148 4.13 5.85 -26.86
N VAL A 149 3.33 6.13 -25.83
CA VAL A 149 1.94 6.60 -25.92
C VAL A 149 1.68 7.74 -24.92
N PRO A 150 2.36 8.89 -25.09
CA PRO A 150 2.38 9.98 -24.10
C PRO A 150 1.02 10.65 -23.84
N ASP A 151 0.03 10.42 -24.72
CA ASP A 151 -1.31 11.01 -24.60
C ASP A 151 -2.20 10.29 -23.58
N LEU A 152 -1.78 9.12 -23.07
CA LEU A 152 -2.51 8.42 -22.02
C LEU A 152 -2.42 9.20 -20.69
N THR A 153 -3.57 9.42 -20.08
CA THR A 153 -3.69 10.12 -18.80
C THR A 153 -3.49 9.18 -17.62
N THR A 154 -3.27 9.72 -16.41
CA THR A 154 -3.19 8.90 -15.18
C THR A 154 -4.44 8.02 -14.98
N PRO A 155 -5.68 8.52 -15.17
CA PRO A 155 -6.87 7.66 -15.18
C PRO A 155 -6.79 6.49 -16.17
N ASP A 156 -6.32 6.72 -17.40
CA ASP A 156 -6.17 5.66 -18.41
C ASP A 156 -5.16 4.60 -17.94
N LEU A 157 -4.02 5.04 -17.40
CA LEU A 157 -3.01 4.13 -16.86
C LEU A 157 -3.50 3.35 -15.63
N ILE A 158 -4.35 3.93 -14.80
CA ILE A 158 -5.00 3.21 -13.69
C ILE A 158 -5.89 2.09 -14.22
N LEU A 159 -6.69 2.35 -15.27
CA LEU A 159 -7.53 1.32 -15.90
C LEU A 159 -6.69 0.17 -16.46
N ILE A 160 -5.58 0.48 -17.13
CA ILE A 160 -4.65 -0.54 -17.66
C ILE A 160 -3.97 -1.30 -16.50
N ALA A 161 -3.55 -0.59 -15.45
CA ALA A 161 -2.89 -1.17 -14.28
C ALA A 161 -3.77 -2.19 -13.54
N GLN A 162 -5.08 -1.95 -13.47
CA GLN A 162 -6.05 -2.86 -12.88
C GLN A 162 -6.05 -4.25 -13.52
N GLU A 163 -5.84 -4.32 -14.84
CA GLU A 163 -5.80 -5.59 -15.56
C GLU A 163 -4.49 -6.37 -15.35
N ILE A 164 -3.44 -5.72 -14.83
CA ILE A 164 -2.14 -6.32 -14.58
C ILE A 164 -2.09 -6.91 -13.17
N GLY A 165 -2.58 -6.16 -12.17
CA GLY A 165 -2.63 -6.59 -10.79
C GLY A 165 -3.35 -5.60 -9.89
N ALA A 166 -4.03 -6.13 -8.85
CA ALA A 166 -4.87 -5.34 -7.93
C ALA A 166 -4.13 -4.14 -7.32
N ASP A 167 -2.87 -4.32 -6.92
CA ASP A 167 -2.06 -3.28 -6.31
C ASP A 167 -1.30 -2.40 -7.34
N CYS A 168 -1.37 -2.66 -8.66
CA CYS A 168 -0.63 -1.86 -9.63
C CYS A 168 -1.16 -0.41 -9.71
N ALA A 169 -2.47 -0.23 -9.50
CA ALA A 169 -3.12 1.07 -9.60
C ALA A 169 -2.58 2.10 -8.59
N ILE A 170 -2.24 1.68 -7.36
CA ILE A 170 -1.75 2.62 -6.33
C ILE A 170 -0.35 3.16 -6.68
N PHE A 171 0.46 2.37 -7.38
CA PHE A 171 1.77 2.81 -7.83
C PHE A 171 1.70 3.74 -9.05
N ILE A 172 0.66 3.65 -9.88
CA ILE A 172 0.37 4.66 -10.91
C ILE A 172 -0.08 5.97 -10.27
N LEU A 173 -0.83 5.91 -9.17
CA LEU A 173 -1.28 7.07 -8.40
C LEU A 173 -0.11 7.83 -7.74
N GLN A 174 0.98 7.13 -7.41
CA GLN A 174 2.23 7.69 -6.85
C GLN A 174 2.11 8.37 -5.47
N HIS A 175 0.94 8.35 -4.85
CA HIS A 175 0.75 8.81 -3.48
C HIS A 175 -0.04 7.80 -2.65
N SER A 176 0.15 7.85 -1.34
CA SER A 176 -0.63 7.04 -0.41
C SER A 176 -2.11 7.43 -0.50
N ALA A 177 -2.99 6.43 -0.46
CA ALA A 177 -4.41 6.66 -0.65
C ALA A 177 -5.22 5.61 0.07
N LEU A 178 -6.40 6.03 0.50
CA LEU A 178 -7.47 5.10 0.80
C LEU A 178 -7.98 4.53 -0.52
N ALA A 179 -8.12 3.22 -0.59
CA ALA A 179 -8.62 2.50 -1.75
C ALA A 179 -9.75 1.56 -1.38
N TYR A 180 -10.59 1.27 -2.36
CA TYR A 180 -11.72 0.36 -2.21
C TYR A 180 -11.93 -0.49 -3.47
N ARG A 181 -13.01 -1.28 -3.49
CA ARG A 181 -13.32 -2.25 -4.55
C ARG A 181 -12.21 -3.29 -4.64
N PHE A 182 -11.41 -3.32 -5.69
CA PHE A 182 -10.30 -4.29 -5.79
C PHE A 182 -8.97 -3.67 -5.39
N GLY A 183 -8.99 -2.56 -4.63
CA GLY A 183 -7.82 -1.74 -4.31
C GLY A 183 -7.49 -0.71 -5.39
N ASP A 184 -8.46 -0.44 -6.27
CA ASP A 184 -8.22 0.19 -7.56
C ASP A 184 -9.05 1.45 -7.82
N MET A 185 -10.02 1.71 -6.94
CA MET A 185 -10.66 3.00 -6.84
C MET A 185 -10.10 3.71 -5.62
N PHE A 186 -9.54 4.90 -5.84
CA PHE A 186 -8.95 5.71 -4.78
C PHE A 186 -9.94 6.75 -4.29
N PHE A 187 -9.91 6.98 -3.00
CA PHE A 187 -10.73 8.00 -2.37
C PHE A 187 -10.15 9.38 -2.64
N THR A 188 -10.78 10.10 -3.55
CA THR A 188 -10.51 11.52 -3.76
C THR A 188 -11.36 12.33 -2.79
N ILE A 189 -10.74 12.83 -1.72
CA ILE A 189 -11.48 13.59 -0.70
C ILE A 189 -11.86 14.95 -1.29
N LYS A 190 -13.16 15.25 -1.41
CA LYS A 190 -13.63 16.61 -1.66
C LYS A 190 -13.72 17.39 -0.35
N HIS A 191 -13.58 18.71 -0.42
CA HIS A 191 -13.47 19.59 0.75
C HIS A 191 -14.46 19.32 1.90
N LEU A 192 -15.76 19.22 1.62
CA LEU A 192 -16.77 19.00 2.67
C LEU A 192 -16.68 17.59 3.29
N GLU A 193 -16.21 16.62 2.52
CA GLU A 193 -16.08 15.22 2.94
C GLU A 193 -14.88 15.03 3.86
N THR A 194 -13.82 15.84 3.67
CA THR A 194 -12.67 15.90 4.60
C THR A 194 -13.17 16.19 6.01
N TYR A 195 -13.98 17.22 6.21
CA TYR A 195 -14.47 17.61 7.54
C TYR A 195 -15.31 16.51 8.21
N GLN A 196 -16.23 15.89 7.48
CA GLN A 196 -17.09 14.84 8.02
C GLN A 196 -16.28 13.59 8.42
N PHE A 197 -15.31 13.21 7.59
CA PHE A 197 -14.40 12.12 7.90
C PHE A 197 -13.52 12.45 9.12
N MET A 198 -13.04 13.70 9.20
CA MET A 198 -12.28 14.20 10.34
C MET A 198 -13.07 14.11 11.64
N GLU A 199 -14.28 14.67 11.65
CA GLU A 199 -15.14 14.69 12.82
C GLU A 199 -15.44 13.27 13.30
N MET A 200 -15.71 12.34 12.37
CA MET A 200 -15.87 10.92 12.69
C MET A 200 -14.60 10.35 13.34
N LEU A 201 -13.41 10.59 12.77
CA LEU A 201 -12.14 10.09 13.31
C LEU A 201 -11.92 10.60 14.74
N PHE A 202 -12.11 11.90 14.99
CA PHE A 202 -11.93 12.49 16.32
C PHE A 202 -12.87 11.90 17.37
N LYS A 203 -14.15 11.69 17.03
CA LYS A 203 -15.10 11.04 17.94
C LYS A 203 -14.63 9.63 18.36
N GLN A 204 -13.93 8.92 17.47
CA GLN A 204 -13.36 7.61 17.81
C GLN A 204 -12.10 7.75 18.66
N VAL A 205 -11.26 8.75 18.41
CA VAL A 205 -10.09 9.04 19.25
C VAL A 205 -10.50 9.35 20.68
N ASP A 206 -11.50 10.22 20.88
CA ASP A 206 -11.96 10.59 22.21
C ASP A 206 -12.50 9.38 23.00
N LYS A 207 -13.25 8.48 22.33
CA LYS A 207 -13.70 7.21 22.93
C LYS A 207 -12.54 6.30 23.31
N LEU A 208 -11.56 6.15 22.44
CA LEU A 208 -10.39 5.32 22.71
C LEU A 208 -9.57 5.88 23.89
N GLU A 209 -9.41 7.20 23.95
CA GLU A 209 -8.74 7.89 25.06
C GLU A 209 -9.49 7.70 26.38
N GLU A 210 -10.83 7.68 26.37
CA GLU A 210 -11.65 7.40 27.55
C GLU A 210 -11.42 5.98 28.08
N VAL A 211 -11.43 4.97 27.19
CA VAL A 211 -11.18 3.57 27.55
C VAL A 211 -9.78 3.38 28.13
N LEU A 212 -8.75 3.95 27.49
CA LEU A 212 -7.36 3.85 27.94
C LEU A 212 -7.13 4.56 29.28
N ARG A 213 -7.78 5.71 29.48
CA ARG A 213 -7.74 6.44 30.76
C ARG A 213 -8.34 5.60 31.89
N GLY A 214 -9.41 4.86 31.62
CA GLY A 214 -9.99 3.89 32.56
C GLY A 214 -9.02 2.77 32.99
N GLN A 215 -7.98 2.51 32.18
CA GLN A 215 -6.90 1.55 32.47
C GLN A 215 -5.64 2.22 33.07
N GLY A 216 -5.71 3.52 33.39
CA GLY A 216 -4.57 4.27 33.92
C GLY A 216 -3.54 4.66 32.86
N ILE A 217 -3.89 4.60 31.58
CA ILE A 217 -3.01 4.90 30.45
C ILE A 217 -3.39 6.28 29.89
N ILE A 218 -2.42 7.18 29.80
CA ILE A 218 -2.64 8.52 29.25
C ILE A 218 -2.30 8.48 27.76
N PHE A 219 -3.31 8.58 26.88
CA PHE A 219 -3.17 8.45 25.42
C PHE A 219 -2.06 9.33 24.80
N THR A 220 -1.87 10.52 25.34
CA THR A 220 -0.89 11.50 24.85
C THR A 220 0.48 11.38 25.54
N SER A 221 0.61 10.58 26.60
CA SER A 221 1.86 10.36 27.32
C SER A 221 2.60 9.16 26.76
N ALA A 222 3.62 9.43 25.96
CA ALA A 222 4.54 8.43 25.43
C ALA A 222 5.06 7.48 26.51
N ASP A 223 5.50 8.01 27.65
CA ASP A 223 6.05 7.20 28.76
C ASP A 223 5.00 6.30 29.41
N SER A 224 3.79 6.82 29.68
CA SER A 224 2.69 6.04 30.25
C SER A 224 2.39 4.83 29.36
N ILE A 225 2.43 5.04 28.06
CA ILE A 225 2.10 4.05 27.06
C ILE A 225 3.24 3.07 26.85
N ALA A 226 4.47 3.55 26.63
CA ALA A 226 5.65 2.70 26.48
C ALA A 226 5.84 1.80 27.71
N LYS A 227 5.61 2.33 28.91
CA LYS A 227 5.64 1.56 30.15
C LYS A 227 4.53 0.50 30.17
N ALA A 228 3.30 0.87 29.87
CA ALA A 228 2.19 -0.08 29.82
C ALA A 228 2.41 -1.17 28.74
N TYR A 229 3.04 -0.83 27.61
CA TYR A 229 3.45 -1.77 26.57
C TYR A 229 4.50 -2.76 27.05
N ILE A 230 5.64 -2.26 27.53
CA ILE A 230 6.78 -3.07 27.96
C ILE A 230 6.38 -3.99 29.12
N GLU A 231 5.54 -3.50 30.02
CA GLU A 231 5.05 -4.25 31.18
C GLU A 231 3.78 -5.07 30.91
N GLN A 232 3.33 -5.15 29.64
CA GLN A 232 2.21 -6.00 29.21
C GLN A 232 0.88 -5.71 29.92
N ARG A 233 0.59 -4.44 30.18
CA ARG A 233 -0.64 -4.00 30.88
C ARG A 233 -1.75 -3.50 29.95
N VAL A 234 -1.59 -3.60 28.63
CA VAL A 234 -2.54 -3.06 27.64
C VAL A 234 -3.13 -4.18 26.81
N ASN A 235 -4.43 -4.11 26.52
CA ASN A 235 -5.05 -5.02 25.55
C ASN A 235 -4.45 -4.78 24.14
N PRO A 236 -3.88 -5.81 23.49
CA PRO A 236 -3.38 -5.78 22.10
C PRO A 236 -4.29 -5.10 21.07
N GLU A 237 -5.60 -5.19 21.27
CA GLU A 237 -6.58 -4.60 20.36
C GLU A 237 -6.68 -3.09 20.56
N LEU A 238 -6.53 -2.59 21.79
CA LEU A 238 -6.47 -1.15 22.06
C LEU A 238 -5.20 -0.52 21.47
N VAL A 239 -4.10 -1.28 21.47
CA VAL A 239 -2.86 -0.91 20.80
C VAL A 239 -3.08 -0.74 19.30
N TYR A 240 -3.74 -1.71 18.67
CA TYR A 240 -4.02 -1.62 17.26
C TYR A 240 -4.85 -0.39 16.93
N ALA A 241 -5.91 -0.13 17.72
CA ALA A 241 -6.77 1.04 17.55
C ALA A 241 -5.96 2.32 17.64
N GLN A 242 -5.05 2.37 18.62
CA GLN A 242 -4.14 3.49 18.81
C GLN A 242 -3.22 3.70 17.61
N ASN A 243 -2.55 2.63 17.15
CA ASN A 243 -1.66 2.70 15.99
C ASN A 243 -2.40 3.18 14.75
N LEU A 244 -3.59 2.64 14.49
CA LEU A 244 -4.39 3.03 13.34
C LEU A 244 -4.86 4.49 13.43
N VAL A 245 -5.31 4.93 14.60
CA VAL A 245 -5.69 6.35 14.85
C VAL A 245 -4.52 7.29 14.59
N VAL A 246 -3.34 6.96 15.11
CA VAL A 246 -2.14 7.77 14.96
C VAL A 246 -1.75 7.90 13.48
N ILE A 247 -1.82 6.82 12.73
CA ILE A 247 -1.45 6.86 11.31
C ILE A 247 -2.50 7.62 10.49
N LEU A 248 -3.78 7.52 10.87
CA LEU A 248 -4.82 8.32 10.23
C LEU A 248 -4.65 9.81 10.55
N LEU A 249 -4.18 10.17 11.74
CA LEU A 249 -3.81 11.54 12.06
C LEU A 249 -2.62 12.04 11.21
N ASP A 250 -1.64 11.18 10.90
CA ASP A 250 -0.57 11.50 9.93
C ASP A 250 -1.12 11.75 8.52
N LEU A 251 -1.99 10.86 8.03
CA LEU A 251 -2.69 11.03 6.75
C LEU A 251 -3.45 12.36 6.71
N VAL A 252 -4.17 12.67 7.77
CA VAL A 252 -4.89 13.93 7.90
C VAL A 252 -3.95 15.11 7.85
N ALA A 253 -2.86 15.08 8.61
CA ALA A 253 -1.87 16.15 8.59
C ALA A 253 -1.28 16.35 7.18
N ALA A 254 -1.04 15.26 6.44
CA ALA A 254 -0.59 15.31 5.05
C ALA A 254 -1.63 15.95 4.11
N ILE A 255 -2.91 15.57 4.23
CA ILE A 255 -4.01 16.16 3.46
C ILE A 255 -4.18 17.64 3.77
N LEU A 256 -4.13 18.03 5.05
CA LEU A 256 -4.28 19.44 5.44
C LEU A 256 -3.14 20.32 4.92
N LYS A 257 -1.92 19.78 4.87
CA LYS A 257 -0.79 20.46 4.25
C LYS A 257 -1.03 20.69 2.74
N THR A 258 -1.59 19.72 2.00
CA THR A 258 -1.79 19.88 0.54
C THR A 258 -2.88 20.90 0.24
N GLN A 259 -3.93 20.92 1.07
CA GLN A 259 -5.02 21.89 0.93
C GLN A 259 -4.60 23.33 1.26
N ARG A 260 -3.58 23.55 2.11
CA ARG A 260 -3.04 24.89 2.41
C ARG A 260 -2.56 25.65 1.15
N PHE A 261 -2.25 24.93 0.07
CA PHE A 261 -1.78 25.50 -1.19
C PHE A 261 -2.88 25.63 -2.26
N ASN A 262 -4.15 25.37 -1.93
CA ASN A 262 -5.25 25.47 -2.88
C ASN A 262 -5.84 26.89 -2.90
N PRO A 263 -5.64 27.66 -4.00
CA PRO A 263 -6.04 29.07 -4.09
C PRO A 263 -7.58 29.27 -4.10
N ASN A 264 -8.37 28.21 -4.26
CA ASN A 264 -9.82 28.27 -4.20
C ASN A 264 -10.40 28.18 -2.77
N ILE A 265 -9.55 28.03 -1.74
CA ILE A 265 -9.96 27.94 -0.33
C ILE A 265 -9.88 29.33 0.32
N ILE A 266 -10.96 30.10 0.15
CA ILE A 266 -11.19 31.45 0.73
C ILE A 266 -11.55 31.32 2.24
N PRO A 267 -11.26 32.31 3.12
CA PRO A 267 -10.38 32.13 4.30
C PRO A 267 -10.98 31.54 5.60
N ASN A 268 -12.29 31.29 5.70
CA ASN A 268 -12.87 30.82 6.98
C ASN A 268 -12.65 29.32 7.21
N GLN A 269 -12.86 28.47 6.20
CA GLN A 269 -12.64 27.02 6.33
C GLN A 269 -11.15 26.67 6.41
N ALA A 270 -10.28 27.43 5.71
CA ALA A 270 -8.83 27.26 5.81
C ALA A 270 -8.32 27.46 7.24
N LEU A 271 -8.88 28.42 7.98
CA LEU A 271 -8.51 28.69 9.37
C LEU A 271 -8.90 27.54 10.29
N ASP A 272 -10.08 26.93 10.08
CA ASP A 272 -10.51 25.76 10.83
C ASP A 272 -9.62 24.54 10.53
N TYR A 273 -9.23 24.33 9.28
CA TYR A 273 -8.27 23.29 8.90
C TYR A 273 -6.88 23.49 9.49
N LEU A 274 -6.38 24.72 9.51
CA LEU A 274 -5.10 25.06 10.16
C LEU A 274 -5.17 24.89 11.67
N LYS A 275 -6.25 25.31 12.32
CA LYS A 275 -6.49 25.07 13.75
C LYS A 275 -6.54 23.57 14.05
N LEU A 276 -7.23 22.80 13.21
CA LEU A 276 -7.34 21.35 13.34
C LEU A 276 -5.98 20.68 13.17
N ALA A 277 -5.23 21.03 12.13
CA ALA A 277 -3.87 20.53 11.90
C ALA A 277 -2.95 20.84 13.08
N ASN A 278 -3.01 22.07 13.61
CA ASN A 278 -2.22 22.48 14.76
C ASN A 278 -2.65 21.75 16.04
N MET A 279 -3.94 21.54 16.24
CA MET A 279 -4.45 20.77 17.39
C MET A 279 -4.01 19.30 17.31
N ILE A 280 -4.05 18.68 16.14
CA ILE A 280 -3.53 17.32 15.92
C ILE A 280 -2.03 17.29 16.21
N ALA A 281 -1.28 18.18 15.59
CA ALA A 281 0.16 18.26 15.75
C ALA A 281 0.55 18.49 17.21
N ALA A 282 -0.17 19.34 17.95
CA ALA A 282 0.10 19.60 19.36
C ALA A 282 -0.27 18.41 20.25
N ARG A 283 -1.49 17.87 20.10
CA ARG A 283 -2.02 16.78 20.95
C ARG A 283 -1.30 15.45 20.70
N TYR A 284 -0.77 15.23 19.49
CA TYR A 284 -0.20 13.94 19.07
C TYR A 284 1.23 14.07 18.48
N SER A 285 1.97 15.12 18.86
CA SER A 285 3.30 15.43 18.29
C SER A 285 4.28 14.25 18.28
N LEU A 286 4.45 13.54 19.40
CA LEU A 286 5.34 12.39 19.51
C LEU A 286 4.89 11.22 18.62
N TRP A 287 3.58 11.05 18.49
CA TRP A 287 2.96 10.05 17.63
C TRP A 287 3.05 10.37 16.14
N SER A 288 3.36 11.62 15.76
CA SER A 288 3.57 12.00 14.36
C SER A 288 5.02 11.79 13.88
N LYS A 289 5.94 11.39 14.78
CA LYS A 289 7.37 11.33 14.51
C LYS A 289 7.98 9.92 14.59
N GLY A 290 7.16 8.89 14.77
CA GLY A 290 7.63 7.52 14.91
C GLY A 290 8.05 6.85 13.61
N SER A 291 8.28 5.54 13.71
CA SER A 291 8.70 4.67 12.62
C SER A 291 7.80 3.45 12.49
N PHE A 292 7.71 2.89 11.29
CA PHE A 292 7.20 1.53 11.12
C PHE A 292 8.36 0.54 11.20
N ALA A 293 8.28 -0.43 12.10
CA ALA A 293 9.06 -1.66 11.96
C ALA A 293 8.32 -2.57 11.00
N VAL A 294 8.81 -2.67 9.77
CA VAL A 294 8.28 -3.52 8.69
C VAL A 294 9.07 -4.81 8.68
N ILE A 295 8.43 -5.91 9.04
CA ILE A 295 9.03 -7.24 9.12
C ILE A 295 8.54 -8.05 7.93
N THR A 296 9.47 -8.60 7.15
CA THR A 296 9.17 -9.33 5.92
C THR A 296 9.76 -10.73 5.96
N SER A 297 9.22 -11.64 5.17
CA SER A 297 9.73 -13.00 4.99
C SER A 297 9.61 -13.45 3.54
N ASP A 298 10.41 -14.44 3.16
CA ASP A 298 10.40 -15.03 1.81
C ASP A 298 9.27 -16.08 1.65
N PHE A 299 8.48 -16.33 2.68
CA PHE A 299 7.41 -17.32 2.60
C PHE A 299 6.24 -16.83 1.74
N ARG A 300 5.78 -17.72 0.87
CA ARG A 300 4.59 -17.53 0.05
C ARG A 300 3.32 -17.84 0.84
N ILE A 301 2.43 -16.86 0.94
CA ILE A 301 1.07 -17.09 1.44
C ILE A 301 0.09 -17.21 0.27
N ASN A 302 -0.71 -18.28 0.25
CA ASN A 302 -1.81 -18.42 -0.71
C ASN A 302 -3.00 -17.58 -0.24
N THR A 303 -2.96 -16.29 -0.61
CA THR A 303 -4.02 -15.33 -0.24
C THR A 303 -5.40 -15.81 -0.69
N LYS A 304 -5.55 -16.36 -1.91
CA LYS A 304 -6.85 -16.85 -2.42
C LYS A 304 -7.49 -17.89 -1.49
N GLN A 305 -6.69 -18.77 -0.91
CA GLN A 305 -7.17 -19.76 0.05
C GLN A 305 -7.52 -19.13 1.40
N ALA A 306 -6.67 -18.21 1.89
CA ALA A 306 -6.91 -17.50 3.16
C ALA A 306 -8.16 -16.60 3.12
N PHE A 307 -8.53 -16.08 1.94
CA PHE A 307 -9.76 -15.31 1.77
C PHE A 307 -11.01 -16.17 1.52
N ALA A 308 -10.86 -17.46 1.24
CA ALA A 308 -11.98 -18.31 0.80
C ALA A 308 -12.96 -18.65 1.94
N SER A 309 -12.49 -18.63 3.18
CA SER A 309 -13.20 -18.93 4.44
C SER A 309 -13.98 -17.75 5.01
N LEU A 310 -13.71 -16.52 4.55
CA LEU A 310 -14.33 -15.32 5.09
C LEU A 310 -15.78 -15.18 4.57
N GLU A 311 -16.75 -15.17 5.49
CA GLU A 311 -18.14 -14.89 5.13
C GLU A 311 -18.35 -13.39 4.82
N PRO A 312 -18.91 -13.04 3.64
CA PRO A 312 -19.08 -11.66 3.24
C PRO A 312 -20.13 -10.96 4.11
N THR A 313 -19.77 -9.82 4.69
CA THR A 313 -20.70 -9.00 5.48
C THR A 313 -20.50 -7.51 5.16
N PRO A 314 -21.43 -6.83 4.45
CA PRO A 314 -22.81 -7.21 4.10
C PRO A 314 -22.95 -8.01 2.78
N PRO A 315 -24.15 -8.53 2.43
CA PRO A 315 -24.37 -9.25 1.18
C PRO A 315 -24.05 -8.40 -0.04
N ALA A 316 -23.64 -9.06 -1.14
CA ALA A 316 -23.38 -8.43 -2.43
C ALA A 316 -24.59 -7.56 -2.83
N THR A 317 -24.41 -6.24 -2.79
CA THR A 317 -25.40 -5.28 -3.29
C THR A 317 -24.84 -4.62 -4.53
N ASP A 318 -25.67 -4.26 -5.51
CA ASP A 318 -25.28 -3.52 -6.73
C ASP A 318 -24.79 -2.08 -6.45
N ALA A 319 -24.46 -1.77 -5.18
CA ALA A 319 -23.93 -0.50 -4.73
C ALA A 319 -22.56 -0.16 -5.34
N TRP A 320 -21.84 -1.17 -5.85
CA TRP A 320 -20.49 -1.06 -6.42
C TRP A 320 -20.44 -0.37 -7.79
N GLU A 321 -21.57 -0.25 -8.49
CA GLU A 321 -21.64 0.43 -9.80
C GLU A 321 -21.87 1.94 -9.70
N TYR A 322 -22.17 2.47 -8.50
CA TYR A 322 -22.62 3.85 -8.33
C TYR A 322 -21.82 4.64 -7.27
N PRO A 323 -21.05 5.67 -7.67
CA PRO A 323 -20.20 6.49 -6.79
C PRO A 323 -20.88 7.10 -5.55
N TYR A 324 -22.21 7.26 -5.55
CA TYR A 324 -22.95 7.87 -4.43
C TYR A 324 -23.29 6.89 -3.28
N LYS A 325 -23.49 5.59 -3.55
CA LYS A 325 -23.71 4.58 -2.49
C LYS A 325 -22.42 4.24 -1.74
N PHE A 326 -21.28 4.57 -2.34
CA PHE A 326 -19.95 4.32 -1.84
C PHE A 326 -19.60 5.12 -0.57
N LYS A 327 -20.08 6.36 -0.41
CA LYS A 327 -19.87 7.16 0.80
C LYS A 327 -20.42 6.46 2.06
N THR A 328 -21.58 5.82 1.92
CA THR A 328 -22.22 5.06 2.99
C THR A 328 -21.44 3.80 3.33
N LEU A 329 -20.98 3.04 2.32
CA LEU A 329 -20.14 1.87 2.52
C LEU A 329 -18.83 2.22 3.22
N PHE A 330 -18.17 3.30 2.78
CA PHE A 330 -16.93 3.78 3.39
C PHE A 330 -17.11 4.17 4.86
N HIS A 331 -18.13 4.98 5.18
CA HIS A 331 -18.45 5.33 6.57
C HIS A 331 -18.76 4.09 7.41
N GLN A 332 -19.45 3.10 6.85
CA GLN A 332 -19.74 1.85 7.54
C GLN A 332 -18.46 1.03 7.77
N SER A 333 -17.55 0.91 6.80
CA SER A 333 -16.27 0.21 6.96
C SER A 333 -15.40 0.89 8.02
N CYS A 334 -15.29 2.22 7.99
CA CYS A 334 -14.62 2.97 9.05
C CYS A 334 -15.31 2.81 10.41
N ALA A 335 -16.63 2.93 10.48
CA ALA A 335 -17.36 2.78 11.75
C ALA A 335 -17.19 1.37 12.34
N ARG A 336 -17.20 0.31 11.52
CA ARG A 336 -16.89 -1.05 11.96
C ARG A 336 -15.45 -1.17 12.46
N MET A 337 -14.50 -0.60 11.71
CA MET A 337 -13.07 -0.67 12.00
C MET A 337 -12.67 0.11 13.25
N PHE A 338 -13.29 1.25 13.54
CA PHE A 338 -12.98 2.05 14.73
C PHE A 338 -13.90 1.76 15.92
N ASN A 339 -14.86 0.85 15.78
CA ASN A 339 -15.70 0.45 16.90
C ASN A 339 -14.89 -0.47 17.81
N ALA A 340 -14.48 0.05 18.98
CA ALA A 340 -13.68 -0.67 19.97
C ALA A 340 -14.28 -2.03 20.40
N GLU A 341 -15.60 -2.24 20.29
CA GLU A 341 -16.26 -3.51 20.63
C GLU A 341 -16.27 -4.52 19.47
N GLN A 342 -16.21 -4.06 18.22
CA GLN A 342 -16.30 -4.91 17.00
C GLN A 342 -14.94 -5.11 16.32
N MET A 343 -14.03 -4.16 16.48
CA MET A 343 -12.67 -4.17 15.94
C MET A 343 -11.88 -5.43 16.35
N PRO A 344 -11.93 -5.90 17.63
CA PRO A 344 -11.39 -7.19 18.05
C PRO A 344 -11.77 -8.38 17.15
N LYS A 345 -13.06 -8.51 16.83
CA LYS A 345 -13.58 -9.64 16.05
C LYS A 345 -13.13 -9.57 14.60
N TYR A 346 -13.04 -8.36 14.06
CA TYR A 346 -12.67 -8.12 12.66
C TYR A 346 -11.17 -8.33 12.40
N LEU A 347 -10.33 -7.89 13.34
CA LEU A 347 -8.88 -8.08 13.26
C LEU A 347 -8.50 -9.53 13.54
N ASN A 348 -9.10 -10.16 14.55
CA ASN A 348 -8.82 -11.56 14.84
C ASN A 348 -9.28 -12.49 13.72
N SER A 349 -10.42 -12.26 13.05
CA SER A 349 -10.83 -13.12 11.93
C SER A 349 -9.84 -13.08 10.77
N PHE A 350 -9.24 -11.92 10.51
CA PHE A 350 -8.37 -11.72 9.36
C PHE A 350 -6.91 -12.12 9.64
N ALA A 351 -6.43 -11.75 10.81
CA ALA A 351 -5.08 -12.04 11.27
C ALA A 351 -4.92 -13.55 11.53
N TYR A 352 -5.86 -14.18 12.24
CA TYR A 352 -5.68 -15.53 12.79
C TYR A 352 -5.54 -16.62 11.72
N GLU A 353 -6.29 -16.55 10.61
CA GLU A 353 -6.17 -17.51 9.50
C GLU A 353 -4.84 -17.38 8.74
N PHE A 354 -4.34 -16.14 8.56
CA PHE A 354 -3.04 -15.90 7.93
C PHE A 354 -1.88 -16.34 8.84
N PHE A 355 -1.95 -15.94 10.11
CA PHE A 355 -0.98 -16.27 11.16
C PHE A 355 -0.87 -17.79 11.35
N ALA A 356 -1.97 -18.54 11.35
CA ALA A 356 -1.93 -20.01 11.49
C ALA A 356 -1.00 -20.73 10.49
N SER A 357 -0.74 -20.13 9.32
CA SER A 357 0.18 -20.67 8.31
C SER A 357 1.67 -20.34 8.54
N GLN A 358 2.00 -19.49 9.52
CA GLN A 358 3.35 -18.95 9.78
C GLN A 358 3.70 -18.96 11.28
N PRO A 359 4.15 -20.09 11.83
CA PRO A 359 4.39 -20.21 13.28
C PRO A 359 5.44 -19.22 13.80
N ALA A 360 6.47 -18.90 13.01
CA ALA A 360 7.49 -17.92 13.39
C ALA A 360 6.96 -16.49 13.52
N LEU A 361 6.01 -16.09 12.66
CA LEU A 361 5.33 -14.79 12.77
C LEU A 361 4.30 -14.79 13.91
N ASN A 362 3.68 -15.95 14.21
CA ASN A 362 2.78 -16.07 15.37
C ASN A 362 3.53 -15.90 16.67
N GLU A 363 4.64 -16.60 16.83
CA GLU A 363 5.43 -16.49 18.05
C GLU A 363 5.97 -15.05 18.20
N LEU A 364 6.38 -14.41 17.10
CA LEU A 364 6.77 -13.01 17.13
C LEU A 364 5.60 -12.08 17.48
N ARG A 365 4.41 -12.31 16.92
CA ARG A 365 3.19 -11.59 17.27
C ARG A 365 2.87 -11.75 18.75
N ASP A 366 2.99 -12.95 19.31
CA ASP A 366 2.72 -13.23 20.71
C ASP A 366 3.76 -12.55 21.62
N LYS A 367 5.05 -12.55 21.21
CA LYS A 367 6.11 -11.75 21.87
C LYS A 367 5.83 -10.25 21.81
N PHE A 368 5.29 -9.77 20.70
CA PHE A 368 4.83 -8.39 20.52
C PHE A 368 3.41 -8.16 21.02
N GLN A 369 2.81 -9.10 21.74
CA GLN A 369 1.48 -8.98 22.33
C GLN A 369 0.42 -8.57 21.29
N GLY A 370 0.34 -9.23 20.14
CA GLY A 370 -0.72 -8.99 19.15
C GLY A 370 -0.64 -7.66 18.38
N THR A 371 0.37 -6.83 18.62
CA THR A 371 0.50 -5.48 18.04
C THR A 371 1.00 -5.46 16.59
N LEU A 372 1.40 -6.64 16.09
CA LEU A 372 1.99 -6.86 14.79
C LEU A 372 0.89 -7.03 13.73
N ASN A 373 0.86 -6.11 12.77
CA ASN A 373 -0.18 -6.00 11.75
C ASN A 373 0.25 -6.64 10.46
N LEU A 374 -0.64 -7.36 9.77
CA LEU A 374 -0.33 -7.90 8.44
C LEU A 374 -0.62 -6.86 7.36
N SER A 375 0.33 -6.68 6.44
CA SER A 375 -0.04 -6.12 5.14
C SER A 375 -0.84 -7.22 4.44
N GLY A 376 -2.13 -6.98 4.16
CA GLY A 376 -3.12 -8.03 3.88
C GLY A 376 -2.93 -8.88 2.62
N THR A 377 -1.73 -9.00 2.07
CA THR A 377 -1.39 -9.85 0.91
C THR A 377 0.05 -10.40 0.95
N GLY A 378 0.52 -10.98 2.06
CA GLY A 378 1.80 -11.71 2.05
C GLY A 378 2.44 -11.91 3.42
N ALA A 379 3.66 -12.45 3.45
CA ALA A 379 4.43 -12.65 4.68
C ALA A 379 5.14 -11.38 5.16
N THR A 380 4.40 -10.27 5.19
CA THR A 380 4.87 -9.00 5.77
C THR A 380 3.93 -8.57 6.86
N CYS A 381 4.53 -8.22 7.97
CA CYS A 381 3.88 -7.56 9.06
C CYS A 381 4.57 -6.25 9.41
N PHE A 382 3.90 -5.40 10.15
CA PHE A 382 4.46 -4.15 10.61
C PHE A 382 3.89 -3.75 11.95
N VAL A 383 4.66 -2.99 12.71
CA VAL A 383 4.21 -2.32 13.92
C VAL A 383 4.62 -0.86 13.86
N TYR A 384 3.70 0.02 14.26
CA TYR A 384 4.02 1.42 14.43
C TYR A 384 4.70 1.62 15.79
N ILE A 385 5.85 2.27 15.78
CA ILE A 385 6.65 2.56 16.96
C ILE A 385 6.75 4.08 17.06
N PRO A 386 6.10 4.75 18.04
CA PRO A 386 6.30 6.18 18.26
C PRO A 386 7.78 6.49 18.54
N GLU A 387 8.20 7.75 18.39
CA GLU A 387 9.59 8.18 18.59
C GLU A 387 10.00 8.12 20.07
N ILE A 388 10.14 6.90 20.59
CA ILE A 388 10.48 6.55 21.97
C ILE A 388 11.65 5.56 21.87
N PRO A 389 12.87 5.98 22.24
CA PRO A 389 14.07 5.15 22.11
C PRO A 389 13.94 3.80 22.82
N GLU A 390 13.43 3.77 24.06
CA GLU A 390 13.31 2.56 24.87
C GLU A 390 12.37 1.53 24.22
N LEU A 391 11.27 2.01 23.62
CA LEU A 391 10.32 1.14 22.94
C LEU A 391 10.90 0.62 21.62
N THR A 392 11.61 1.47 20.87
CA THR A 392 12.29 1.08 19.64
C THR A 392 13.35 0.01 19.91
N ASP A 393 14.19 0.23 20.92
CA ASP A 393 15.19 -0.72 21.37
C ASP A 393 14.56 -2.04 21.83
N TRP A 394 13.42 -1.97 22.52
CA TRP A 394 12.68 -3.17 22.93
C TRP A 394 12.21 -3.99 21.72
N TYR A 395 11.60 -3.36 20.70
CA TYR A 395 11.18 -4.07 19.48
C TYR A 395 12.36 -4.67 18.73
N VAL A 396 13.44 -3.89 18.53
CA VAL A 396 14.66 -4.35 17.83
C VAL A 396 15.31 -5.51 18.56
N LYS A 397 15.49 -5.40 19.87
CA LYS A 397 16.09 -6.46 20.69
C LYS A 397 15.23 -7.71 20.68
N THR A 398 13.92 -7.57 20.86
CA THR A 398 12.98 -8.70 20.87
C THR A 398 12.95 -9.41 19.52
N PHE A 399 12.92 -8.67 18.41
CA PHE A 399 13.03 -9.23 17.06
C PHE A 399 14.35 -9.97 16.85
N THR A 400 15.47 -9.35 17.22
CA THR A 400 16.81 -9.93 17.03
C THR A 400 16.98 -11.21 17.85
N GLN A 401 16.50 -11.22 19.09
CA GLN A 401 16.50 -12.42 19.93
C GLN A 401 15.62 -13.53 19.35
N HIS A 402 14.43 -13.17 18.86
CA HIS A 402 13.54 -14.12 18.19
C HIS A 402 14.20 -14.75 16.97
N LEU A 403 14.79 -13.94 16.09
CA LEU A 403 15.50 -14.41 14.91
C LEU A 403 16.69 -15.32 15.27
N ALA A 404 17.43 -15.00 16.34
CA ALA A 404 18.57 -15.81 16.76
C ALA A 404 18.17 -17.16 17.38
N GLN A 405 16.99 -17.24 18.02
CA GLN A 405 16.56 -18.40 18.81
C GLN A 405 15.57 -19.32 18.08
N ASN A 406 14.98 -18.86 16.97
CA ASN A 406 13.96 -19.61 16.24
C ASN A 406 14.48 -20.02 14.84
N GLU A 407 14.72 -21.32 14.64
CA GLU A 407 15.19 -21.87 13.36
C GLU A 407 14.19 -21.63 12.22
N GLN A 408 12.88 -21.66 12.50
CA GLN A 408 11.86 -21.37 11.49
C GLN A 408 11.89 -19.91 11.05
N ALA A 409 12.18 -18.98 11.96
CA ALA A 409 12.39 -17.56 11.65
C ALA A 409 13.61 -17.36 10.73
N GLN A 410 14.67 -18.14 10.94
CA GLN A 410 15.88 -18.10 10.10
C GLN A 410 15.63 -18.71 8.72
N GLN A 411 14.93 -19.85 8.66
CA GLN A 411 14.51 -20.49 7.41
C GLN A 411 13.53 -19.62 6.62
N ALA A 412 12.73 -18.80 7.32
CA ALA A 412 11.83 -17.81 6.72
C ALA A 412 12.55 -16.57 6.19
N HIS A 413 13.85 -16.43 6.45
CA HIS A 413 14.63 -15.23 6.17
C HIS A 413 13.94 -13.95 6.69
N LEU A 414 13.44 -14.00 7.93
CA LEU A 414 12.79 -12.84 8.52
C LEU A 414 13.76 -11.64 8.58
N THR A 415 13.33 -10.52 8.03
CA THR A 415 14.05 -9.24 8.06
C THR A 415 13.17 -8.17 8.69
N MET A 416 13.78 -7.16 9.31
CA MET A 416 13.06 -6.01 9.85
C MET A 416 13.69 -4.71 9.34
N HIS A 417 12.84 -3.82 8.82
CA HIS A 417 13.20 -2.48 8.36
C HIS A 417 12.51 -1.43 9.22
N LEU A 418 13.26 -0.48 9.76
CA LEU A 418 12.69 0.69 10.43
C LEU A 418 12.50 1.82 9.42
N VAL A 419 11.26 2.25 9.21
CA VAL A 419 10.89 3.30 8.25
C VAL A 419 10.33 4.50 8.99
N ASN A 420 11.07 5.62 9.00
CA ASN A 420 10.65 6.84 9.70
C ASN A 420 9.51 7.58 8.96
N LEU A 421 8.51 8.06 9.70
CA LEU A 421 7.38 8.84 9.15
C LEU A 421 7.79 10.19 8.55
N GLN A 422 8.79 10.87 9.12
CA GLN A 422 9.22 12.18 8.62
C GLN A 422 9.84 12.08 7.23
N ASP A 423 10.54 10.99 6.94
CA ASP A 423 11.12 10.72 5.61
C ASP A 423 10.05 10.39 4.55
N LEU A 424 8.86 9.96 4.98
CA LEU A 424 7.71 9.66 4.10
C LEU A 424 6.97 10.91 3.63
N SER A 425 7.02 12.00 4.40
CA SER A 425 6.31 13.26 4.07
C SER A 425 6.91 14.03 2.88
N ARG A 426 8.14 13.68 2.45
CA ARG A 426 8.83 14.33 1.33
C ARG A 426 8.26 13.99 -0.05
N LEU A 427 7.35 13.02 -0.15
CA LEU A 427 6.85 12.48 -1.44
C LEU A 427 5.40 12.84 -1.77
N VAL A 428 4.85 13.87 -1.13
CA VAL A 428 3.54 14.43 -1.50
C VAL A 428 3.68 15.71 -2.36
N TYR A 429 4.91 16.16 -2.64
CA TYR A 429 5.17 17.49 -3.24
C TYR A 429 6.27 17.55 -4.30
N SER A 430 6.63 16.45 -4.96
CA SER A 430 7.49 16.49 -6.15
C SER A 430 6.68 16.35 -7.43
#